data_AF-A0A7L6APR2-F1
#
_entry.id   AF-A0A7L6APR2-F1
#
_cell.length_a   1.000
_cell.length_b   1.000
_cell.length_c   1.000
_cell.angle_alpha   90.00
_cell.angle_beta   90.00
_cell.angle_gamma   90.00
#
_symmetry.space_group_name_H-M   'P 1'
#
loop_
_entity.id
_entity.type
_entity.pdbx_description
1 polymer ?
#
loop_
_entity_poly.entity_id
_entity_poly.type
_entity_poly.pdbx_seq_one_letter_code
_entity_poly.pdbx_strand_id
1 'polypeptide(L)'
;MDVATQAVKKAQAAAKAAQDARKTAEQALANTQTAAKQVAAAVQAALASHYIKLDAGGNELSSSATSWSCVKDKNTGLVWEEKTNDNGLRDKDWRYRHMHNYGGYGNYKDTNGKVLCEGLNGVCDAYTYVNAVNGTGLCGRNTWRLPLPKEFGTIAQINSGSVPPHIDLNYFPETINIPTKGAYCTENVDGAEHNYQGVDFGLPILYDKYPNEAPANVLGVSILVPLRFYGEIQDGLVNNPGQASNWICYSRLVSTR
;
A
#
# COMPACT_ATOMS: atom_id res chain seq x y z
N MET A 1 -14.10 21.25 -66.78
CA MET A 1 -13.37 21.97 -65.71
C MET A 1 -11.91 22.03 -66.16
N ASP A 2 -11.34 23.23 -66.32
CA ASP A 2 -9.95 23.41 -66.79
C ASP A 2 -8.94 22.93 -65.72
N VAL A 3 -7.80 22.40 -66.17
CA VAL A 3 -6.69 21.83 -65.39
C VAL A 3 -6.21 22.80 -64.31
N ALA A 4 -6.19 24.10 -64.61
CA ALA A 4 -5.82 25.14 -63.64
C ALA A 4 -6.74 25.15 -62.40
N THR A 5 -8.05 25.02 -62.59
CA THR A 5 -9.04 24.98 -61.49
C THR A 5 -8.86 23.74 -60.61
N GLN A 6 -8.48 22.60 -61.20
CA GLN A 6 -8.22 21.37 -60.45
C GLN A 6 -6.92 21.46 -59.63
N ALA A 7 -5.88 22.09 -60.19
CA ALA A 7 -4.63 22.36 -59.49
C ALA A 7 -4.84 23.28 -58.26
N VAL A 8 -5.62 24.35 -58.42
CA VAL A 8 -5.97 25.26 -57.32
C VAL A 8 -6.73 24.53 -56.20
N LYS A 9 -7.74 23.72 -56.53
CA LYS A 9 -8.47 22.92 -55.54
C LYS A 9 -7.55 21.97 -54.76
N LYS A 10 -6.61 21.31 -55.46
CA LYS A 10 -5.63 20.41 -54.82
C LYS A 10 -4.70 21.18 -53.88
N ALA A 11 -4.24 22.37 -54.27
CA ALA A 11 -3.40 23.23 -53.43
C ALA A 11 -4.16 23.72 -52.19
N GLN A 12 -5.43 24.13 -52.33
CA GLN A 12 -6.27 24.54 -51.19
C GLN A 12 -6.52 23.38 -50.21
N ALA A 13 -6.81 22.18 -50.72
CA ALA A 13 -6.97 21.00 -49.88
C ALA A 13 -5.68 20.65 -49.13
N ALA A 14 -4.52 20.72 -49.80
CA ALA A 14 -3.21 20.51 -49.16
C ALA A 14 -2.92 21.58 -48.09
N ALA A 15 -3.23 22.85 -48.35
CA ALA A 15 -3.07 23.93 -47.37
C ALA A 15 -3.95 23.72 -46.13
N LYS A 16 -5.21 23.31 -46.32
CA LYS A 16 -6.12 22.99 -45.21
C LYS A 16 -5.59 21.81 -44.38
N ALA A 17 -5.16 20.74 -45.05
CA ALA A 17 -4.55 19.59 -44.38
C ALA A 17 -3.31 19.98 -43.56
N ALA A 18 -2.47 20.88 -44.09
CA ALA A 18 -1.30 21.39 -43.36
C ALA A 18 -1.69 22.24 -42.13
N GLN A 19 -2.75 23.06 -42.22
CA GLN A 19 -3.27 23.83 -41.09
C GLN A 19 -3.82 22.91 -39.99
N ASP A 20 -4.59 21.90 -40.37
CA ASP A 20 -5.17 20.93 -39.44
C ASP A 20 -4.05 20.14 -38.73
N ALA A 21 -3.03 19.69 -39.48
CA ALA A 21 -1.85 19.03 -38.91
C ALA A 21 -1.08 19.93 -37.93
N ARG A 22 -0.90 21.22 -38.25
CA ARG A 22 -0.26 22.17 -37.34
C ARG A 22 -1.04 22.31 -36.03
N LYS A 23 -2.37 22.44 -36.09
CA LYS A 23 -3.22 22.55 -34.90
C LYS A 23 -3.13 21.31 -34.01
N THR A 24 -3.09 20.13 -34.62
CA THR A 24 -2.85 18.87 -33.88
C THR A 24 -1.48 18.86 -33.21
N ALA A 25 -0.44 19.34 -33.88
CA ALA A 25 0.91 19.43 -33.30
C ALA A 25 0.99 20.45 -32.15
N GLU A 26 0.33 21.61 -32.28
CA GLU A 26 0.23 22.61 -31.21
C GLU A 26 -0.49 22.06 -29.97
N GLN A 27 -1.58 21.30 -30.18
CA GLN A 27 -2.28 20.62 -29.08
C GLN A 27 -1.39 19.57 -28.42
N ALA A 28 -0.67 18.77 -29.21
CA ALA A 28 0.28 17.79 -28.69
C ALA A 28 1.36 18.46 -27.85
N LEU A 29 1.93 19.57 -28.32
CA LEU A 29 2.92 20.35 -27.58
C LEU A 29 2.36 20.89 -26.25
N ALA A 30 1.15 21.45 -26.26
CA ALA A 30 0.50 21.95 -25.04
C ALA A 30 0.25 20.82 -24.02
N ASN A 31 -0.18 19.64 -24.50
CA ASN A 31 -0.36 18.46 -23.66
C ASN A 31 0.97 17.99 -23.07
N THR A 32 2.04 17.94 -23.88
CA THR A 32 3.39 17.57 -23.42
C THR A 32 3.93 18.55 -22.38
N GLN A 33 3.76 19.85 -22.58
CA GLN A 33 4.17 20.86 -21.60
C GLN A 33 3.41 20.72 -20.28
N THR A 34 2.12 20.38 -20.34
CA THR A 34 1.30 20.14 -19.15
C THR A 34 1.79 18.90 -18.39
N ALA A 35 2.05 17.80 -19.10
CA ALA A 35 2.62 16.59 -18.51
C ALA A 35 3.99 16.87 -17.87
N ALA A 36 4.86 17.64 -18.54
CA ALA A 36 6.17 18.00 -18.01
C ALA A 36 6.07 18.78 -16.69
N LYS A 37 5.12 19.71 -16.58
CA LYS A 37 4.87 20.45 -15.32
C LYS A 37 4.37 19.53 -14.20
N GLN A 38 3.50 18.57 -14.51
CA GLN A 38 3.02 17.59 -13.54
C GLN A 38 4.16 16.69 -13.05
N VAL A 39 5.03 16.22 -13.94
CA VAL A 39 6.22 15.44 -13.58
C VAL A 39 7.16 16.25 -12.69
N ALA A 40 7.44 17.52 -13.03
CA ALA A 40 8.29 18.38 -12.23
C ALA A 40 7.75 18.58 -10.80
N ALA A 41 6.44 18.78 -10.66
CA ALA A 41 5.79 18.90 -9.35
C ALA A 41 5.89 17.60 -8.53
N ALA A 42 5.65 16.45 -9.17
CA ALA A 42 5.78 15.14 -8.53
C ALA A 42 7.23 14.87 -8.06
N VAL A 43 8.23 15.22 -8.88
CA VAL A 43 9.64 15.12 -8.51
C VAL A 43 9.95 15.99 -7.29
N GLN A 44 9.47 17.24 -7.26
CA GLN A 44 9.70 18.14 -6.13
C GLN A 44 9.04 17.63 -4.84
N ALA A 45 7.80 17.13 -4.92
CA ALA A 45 7.11 16.53 -3.77
C ALA A 45 7.86 15.30 -3.24
N ALA A 46 8.35 14.45 -4.13
CA ALA A 46 9.06 13.25 -3.75
C ALA A 46 10.49 13.52 -3.23
N LEU A 47 11.15 14.61 -3.66
CA LEU A 47 12.39 15.09 -3.04
C LEU A 47 12.18 15.63 -1.62
N ALA A 48 11.01 16.25 -1.36
CA ALA A 48 10.62 16.72 -0.04
C ALA A 48 10.18 15.57 0.89
N SER A 49 9.75 14.44 0.33
CA SER A 49 9.34 13.26 1.10
C SER A 49 10.49 12.68 1.92
N HIS A 50 10.18 12.13 3.10
CA HIS A 50 11.11 11.33 3.89
C HIS A 50 11.26 9.89 3.35
N TYR A 51 10.56 9.53 2.28
CA TYR A 51 10.62 8.20 1.68
C TYR A 51 11.54 8.09 0.46
N ILE A 52 12.17 6.93 0.29
CA ILE A 52 12.94 6.55 -0.90
C ILE A 52 12.38 5.22 -1.43
N LYS A 53 12.07 5.16 -2.72
CA LYS A 53 11.65 3.93 -3.41
C LYS A 53 12.86 3.03 -3.64
N LEU A 54 12.73 1.73 -3.42
CA LEU A 54 13.78 0.73 -3.65
C LEU A 54 13.35 -0.33 -4.66
N ASP A 55 14.28 -0.78 -5.49
CA ASP A 55 14.06 -1.94 -6.37
C ASP A 55 14.09 -3.28 -5.61
N ALA A 56 13.91 -4.39 -6.34
CA ALA A 56 13.92 -5.73 -5.77
C ALA A 56 15.29 -6.16 -5.18
N GLY A 57 16.38 -5.49 -5.55
CA GLY A 57 17.72 -5.68 -4.98
C GLY A 57 18.03 -4.74 -3.81
N GLY A 58 17.13 -3.81 -3.48
CA GLY A 58 17.31 -2.81 -2.43
C GLY A 58 18.05 -1.55 -2.86
N ASN A 59 18.26 -1.35 -4.17
CA ASN A 59 18.88 -0.13 -4.69
C ASN A 59 17.88 1.02 -4.72
N GLU A 60 18.35 2.23 -4.43
CA GLU A 60 17.52 3.43 -4.48
C GLU A 60 17.10 3.74 -5.91
N LEU A 61 15.80 3.99 -6.09
CA LEU A 61 15.19 4.36 -7.36
C LEU A 61 14.98 5.87 -7.44
N SER A 62 14.82 6.35 -8.68
CA SER A 62 14.34 7.72 -8.91
C SER A 62 13.01 7.94 -8.17
N SER A 63 12.83 9.16 -7.67
CA SER A 63 11.59 9.59 -7.04
C SER A 63 10.38 9.48 -7.99
N SER A 64 10.63 9.59 -9.30
CA SER A 64 9.66 9.42 -10.39
C SER A 64 9.43 7.97 -10.82
N ALA A 65 10.04 6.98 -10.15
CA ALA A 65 9.86 5.57 -10.51
C ALA A 65 8.37 5.18 -10.40
N THR A 66 7.87 4.51 -11.43
CA THR A 66 6.49 4.04 -11.54
C THR A 66 6.27 2.67 -10.90
N SER A 67 7.34 1.95 -10.57
CA SER A 67 7.31 0.69 -9.84
C SER A 67 8.50 0.60 -8.88
N TRP A 68 8.27 -0.05 -7.73
CA TRP A 68 9.26 -0.31 -6.69
C TRP A 68 8.83 -1.55 -5.90
N SER A 69 9.75 -2.12 -5.15
CA SER A 69 9.47 -3.31 -4.32
C SER A 69 9.44 -2.99 -2.83
N CYS A 70 10.13 -1.93 -2.41
CA CYS A 70 10.14 -1.47 -1.03
C CYS A 70 10.22 0.04 -0.92
N VAL A 71 9.95 0.54 0.28
CA VAL A 71 10.06 1.95 0.63
C VAL A 71 10.97 2.08 1.85
N LYS A 72 12.03 2.87 1.74
CA LYS A 72 12.90 3.23 2.86
C LYS A 72 12.41 4.53 3.48
N ASP A 73 12.17 4.51 4.78
CA ASP A 73 11.91 5.70 5.58
C ASP A 73 13.23 6.29 6.07
N LYS A 74 13.56 7.52 5.66
CA LYS A 74 14.78 8.24 6.06
C LYS A 74 14.79 8.64 7.53
N ASN A 75 13.63 8.83 8.15
CA ASN A 75 13.53 9.29 9.54
C ASN A 75 13.86 8.17 10.51
N THR A 76 13.36 6.95 10.23
CA THR A 76 13.55 5.78 11.10
C THR A 76 14.68 4.85 10.62
N GLY A 77 15.04 4.92 9.34
CA GLY A 77 15.95 3.97 8.70
C GLY A 77 15.31 2.61 8.37
N LEU A 78 14.02 2.43 8.68
CA LEU A 78 13.27 1.21 8.40
C LEU A 78 13.00 1.07 6.90
N VAL A 79 12.97 -0.18 6.44
CA VAL A 79 12.54 -0.53 5.08
C VAL A 79 11.22 -1.28 5.15
N TRP A 80 10.26 -0.80 4.39
CA TRP A 80 8.89 -1.30 4.34
C TRP A 80 8.67 -2.04 3.03
N GLU A 81 7.97 -3.16 3.12
CA GLU A 81 7.49 -3.90 1.96
C GLU A 81 6.49 -3.02 1.19
N GLU A 82 6.61 -2.95 -0.14
CA GLU A 82 5.49 -2.56 -1.00
C GLU A 82 4.79 -3.79 -1.56
N LYS A 83 3.45 -3.86 -1.41
CA LYS A 83 2.66 -5.01 -1.86
C LYS A 83 2.57 -5.06 -3.39
N THR A 84 2.16 -6.20 -3.92
CA THR A 84 1.88 -6.38 -5.35
C THR A 84 0.37 -6.53 -5.58
N ASN A 85 -0.04 -6.54 -6.85
CA ASN A 85 -1.43 -6.78 -7.27
C ASN A 85 -1.40 -7.70 -8.50
N ASP A 86 -0.94 -8.94 -8.29
CA ASP A 86 -0.55 -9.91 -9.31
C ASP A 86 -0.91 -11.36 -8.96
N ASN A 87 -1.68 -11.58 -7.90
CA ASN A 87 -1.97 -12.89 -7.28
C ASN A 87 -0.71 -13.66 -6.83
N GLY A 88 0.46 -13.01 -6.77
CA GLY A 88 1.71 -13.61 -6.30
C GLY A 88 1.77 -13.65 -4.78
N LEU A 89 2.87 -14.18 -4.23
CA LEU A 89 3.07 -14.34 -2.77
C LEU A 89 2.72 -13.08 -1.95
N ARG A 90 3.03 -11.89 -2.48
CA ARG A 90 2.93 -10.60 -1.79
C ARG A 90 1.74 -9.76 -2.24
N ASP A 91 0.72 -10.39 -2.83
CA ASP A 91 -0.47 -9.69 -3.28
C ASP A 91 -1.15 -8.93 -2.13
N LYS A 92 -1.66 -7.73 -2.42
CA LYS A 92 -2.36 -6.89 -1.44
C LYS A 92 -3.69 -7.46 -0.98
N ASP A 93 -4.34 -8.31 -1.78
CA ASP A 93 -5.64 -8.90 -1.46
C ASP A 93 -5.50 -10.12 -0.54
N TRP A 94 -4.27 -10.58 -0.30
CA TRP A 94 -4.00 -11.64 0.67
C TRP A 94 -4.16 -11.17 2.11
N ARG A 95 -4.79 -12.05 2.87
CA ARG A 95 -5.07 -11.88 4.29
C ARG A 95 -4.54 -13.10 5.03
N TYR A 96 -4.09 -12.89 6.25
CA TYR A 96 -3.38 -13.90 7.02
C TYR A 96 -3.96 -14.00 8.42
N ARG A 97 -3.95 -15.21 8.97
CA ARG A 97 -4.30 -15.44 10.37
C ARG A 97 -3.15 -14.98 11.27
N HIS A 98 -3.47 -14.19 12.30
CA HIS A 98 -2.50 -13.52 13.18
C HIS A 98 -2.01 -14.40 14.35
N MET A 99 -1.63 -15.65 14.11
CA MET A 99 -1.26 -16.56 15.21
C MET A 99 -0.02 -16.07 15.95
N HIS A 100 -0.15 -15.91 17.28
CA HIS A 100 0.84 -15.25 18.14
C HIS A 100 2.24 -15.87 18.01
N ASN A 101 3.17 -15.16 17.36
CA ASN A 101 4.59 -15.47 17.23
C ASN A 101 4.91 -16.92 16.79
N TYR A 102 3.94 -17.60 16.16
CA TYR A 102 4.02 -19.01 15.78
C TYR A 102 3.37 -19.22 14.41
N GLY A 103 4.10 -19.89 13.51
CA GLY A 103 3.60 -20.28 12.18
C GLY A 103 3.07 -21.70 12.14
N GLY A 104 2.31 -22.05 11.11
CA GLY A 104 1.84 -23.42 10.89
C GLY A 104 0.40 -23.70 11.29
N TYR A 105 -0.41 -22.66 11.53
CA TYR A 105 -1.78 -22.80 12.06
C TYR A 105 -2.85 -22.17 11.15
N GLY A 106 -2.49 -21.61 10.00
CA GLY A 106 -3.44 -20.92 9.12
C GLY A 106 -4.17 -21.82 8.13
N ASN A 107 -5.49 -22.02 8.23
CA ASN A 107 -6.26 -22.60 7.12
C ASN A 107 -6.24 -21.67 5.89
N TYR A 108 -6.14 -22.23 4.68
CA TYR A 108 -6.05 -21.46 3.43
C TYR A 108 -7.33 -20.74 2.99
N LYS A 109 -8.46 -21.11 3.59
CA LYS A 109 -9.77 -20.51 3.34
C LYS A 109 -10.30 -19.82 4.58
N ASP A 110 -11.11 -18.81 4.29
CA ASP A 110 -11.95 -18.08 5.21
C ASP A 110 -13.28 -18.86 5.42
N THR A 111 -14.10 -18.48 6.40
CA THR A 111 -15.38 -19.12 6.78
C THR A 111 -16.41 -19.10 5.64
N ASN A 112 -16.28 -18.18 4.70
CA ASN A 112 -17.11 -18.11 3.49
C ASN A 112 -16.50 -18.93 2.33
N GLY A 113 -15.40 -19.65 2.57
CA GLY A 113 -14.70 -20.46 1.58
C GLY A 113 -13.80 -19.66 0.64
N LYS A 114 -13.58 -18.35 0.88
CA LYS A 114 -12.68 -17.53 0.07
C LYS A 114 -11.23 -17.84 0.43
N VAL A 115 -10.38 -17.92 -0.58
CA VAL A 115 -8.92 -18.11 -0.39
C VAL A 115 -8.33 -16.90 0.32
N LEU A 116 -7.53 -17.16 1.35
CA LEU A 116 -6.86 -16.15 2.17
C LEU A 116 -5.51 -15.74 1.60
N CYS A 117 -4.74 -16.71 1.07
CA CYS A 117 -3.43 -16.48 0.51
C CYS A 117 -3.09 -17.56 -0.54
N GLU A 118 -2.14 -17.25 -1.41
CA GLU A 118 -1.54 -18.16 -2.38
C GLU A 118 -0.02 -18.28 -2.13
N GLY A 119 0.59 -19.37 -2.60
CA GLY A 119 2.04 -19.58 -2.51
C GLY A 119 2.58 -19.98 -1.12
N LEU A 120 1.70 -20.28 -0.15
CA LEU A 120 2.07 -20.71 1.21
C LEU A 120 1.66 -22.16 1.54
N ASN A 121 1.50 -23.03 0.53
CA ASN A 121 1.16 -24.45 0.70
C ASN A 121 -0.07 -24.70 1.60
N GLY A 122 -1.04 -23.80 1.53
CA GLY A 122 -2.28 -23.87 2.30
C GLY A 122 -2.18 -23.41 3.76
N VAL A 123 -1.03 -22.89 4.19
CA VAL A 123 -0.79 -22.37 5.54
C VAL A 123 -0.82 -20.83 5.52
N CYS A 124 -2.02 -20.24 5.64
CA CYS A 124 -2.23 -18.79 5.54
C CYS A 124 -2.18 -18.07 6.88
N ASP A 125 -1.04 -18.14 7.58
CA ASP A 125 -0.76 -17.32 8.76
C ASP A 125 0.36 -16.28 8.49
N ALA A 126 0.37 -15.23 9.30
CA ALA A 126 1.23 -14.08 9.08
C ALA A 126 2.73 -14.39 9.23
N TYR A 127 3.09 -15.37 10.08
CA TYR A 127 4.49 -15.75 10.31
C TYR A 127 5.01 -16.71 9.23
N THR A 128 4.15 -17.59 8.71
CA THR A 128 4.43 -18.37 7.51
C THR A 128 4.68 -17.45 6.31
N TYR A 129 3.89 -16.38 6.19
CA TYR A 129 4.13 -15.33 5.18
C TYR A 129 5.48 -14.63 5.38
N VAL A 130 5.81 -14.20 6.61
CA VAL A 130 7.11 -13.61 6.94
C VAL A 130 8.26 -14.52 6.52
N ASN A 131 8.19 -15.82 6.87
CA ASN A 131 9.22 -16.80 6.52
C ASN A 131 9.36 -16.97 5.00
N ALA A 132 8.25 -17.00 4.27
CA ALA A 132 8.25 -17.07 2.82
C ALA A 132 8.92 -15.84 2.19
N VAL A 133 8.56 -14.62 2.62
CA VAL A 133 9.18 -13.38 2.11
C VAL A 133 10.68 -13.34 2.42
N ASN A 134 11.10 -13.75 3.62
CA ASN A 134 12.52 -13.86 3.96
C ASN A 134 13.30 -14.80 3.05
N GLY A 135 12.65 -15.88 2.58
CA GLY A 135 13.22 -16.80 1.60
C GLY A 135 13.39 -16.20 0.19
N THR A 136 12.72 -15.09 -0.13
CA THR A 136 12.83 -14.44 -1.45
C THR A 136 14.01 -13.47 -1.57
N GLY A 137 14.57 -13.00 -0.46
CA GLY A 137 15.58 -11.94 -0.48
C GLY A 137 15.02 -10.57 -0.92
N LEU A 138 13.73 -10.31 -0.71
CA LEU A 138 13.05 -9.07 -1.12
C LEU A 138 13.85 -7.82 -0.72
N CYS A 139 14.15 -6.97 -1.72
CA CYS A 139 14.93 -5.75 -1.57
C CYS A 139 16.33 -5.98 -1.00
N GLY A 140 16.91 -7.15 -1.28
CA GLY A 140 18.21 -7.58 -0.75
C GLY A 140 18.16 -7.95 0.73
N ARG A 141 16.99 -8.29 1.29
CA ARG A 141 16.79 -8.52 2.74
C ARG A 141 16.09 -9.84 3.05
N ASN A 142 16.45 -10.41 4.18
CA ASN A 142 15.86 -11.62 4.77
C ASN A 142 15.56 -11.47 6.27
N THR A 143 15.48 -10.22 6.75
CA THR A 143 15.18 -9.84 8.14
C THR A 143 13.81 -9.18 8.26
N TRP A 144 12.89 -9.54 7.37
CA TRP A 144 11.51 -9.08 7.41
C TRP A 144 10.79 -9.64 8.63
N ARG A 145 9.96 -8.81 9.24
CA ARG A 145 9.07 -9.15 10.35
C ARG A 145 7.77 -8.37 10.24
N LEU A 146 6.79 -8.76 11.06
CA LEU A 146 5.63 -7.92 11.29
C LEU A 146 6.07 -6.61 11.98
N PRO A 147 5.47 -5.46 11.66
CA PRO A 147 5.83 -4.19 12.30
C PRO A 147 5.23 -4.07 13.69
N LEU A 148 5.90 -3.33 14.57
CA LEU A 148 5.31 -2.90 15.82
C LEU A 148 4.20 -1.87 15.56
N PRO A 149 3.17 -1.77 16.41
CA PRO A 149 2.12 -0.75 16.25
C PRO A 149 2.69 0.67 16.16
N LYS A 150 3.70 0.98 16.97
CA LYS A 150 4.41 2.27 16.94
C LYS A 150 5.16 2.52 15.63
N GLU A 151 5.66 1.48 14.97
CA GLU A 151 6.37 1.60 13.68
C GLU A 151 5.38 1.95 12.57
N PHE A 152 4.20 1.34 12.54
CA PHE A 152 3.14 1.79 11.62
C PHE A 152 2.76 3.25 11.84
N GLY A 153 2.78 3.72 13.10
CA GLY A 153 2.60 5.14 13.42
C GLY A 153 3.62 6.07 12.76
N THR A 154 4.83 5.58 12.45
CA THR A 154 5.87 6.38 11.76
C THR A 154 5.61 6.58 10.27
N ILE A 155 4.80 5.70 9.66
CA ILE A 155 4.39 5.82 8.26
C ILE A 155 2.95 6.33 8.08
N ALA A 156 2.22 6.50 9.18
CA ALA A 156 0.90 7.11 9.16
C ALA A 156 1.00 8.61 8.88
N GLN A 157 0.06 9.14 8.09
CA GLN A 157 -0.04 10.57 7.83
C GLN A 157 -1.48 11.04 7.62
N ILE A 158 -1.69 12.34 7.77
CA ILE A 158 -2.98 12.97 7.49
C ILE A 158 -2.97 13.46 6.04
N ASN A 159 -3.75 12.80 5.19
CA ASN A 159 -3.93 13.23 3.81
C ASN A 159 -4.86 14.45 3.72
N SER A 160 -4.79 15.17 2.61
CA SER A 160 -5.59 16.38 2.39
C SER A 160 -7.08 16.14 2.65
N GLY A 161 -7.71 17.04 3.41
CA GLY A 161 -9.11 16.90 3.83
C GLY A 161 -9.33 15.87 4.95
N SER A 162 -8.26 15.35 5.57
CA SER A 162 -8.32 14.31 6.61
C SER A 162 -9.03 13.03 6.14
N VAL A 163 -8.99 12.77 4.84
CA VAL A 163 -9.66 11.61 4.24
C VAL A 163 -8.74 10.38 4.31
N PRO A 164 -9.23 9.22 4.78
CA PRO A 164 -8.47 7.98 4.77
C PRO A 164 -8.17 7.48 3.33
N PRO A 165 -7.12 6.66 3.13
CA PRO A 165 -6.34 6.03 4.19
C PRO A 165 -5.26 6.99 4.72
N HIS A 166 -4.95 6.91 6.01
CA HIS A 166 -3.96 7.76 6.68
C HIS A 166 -2.51 7.32 6.43
N ILE A 167 -2.11 7.22 5.16
CA ILE A 167 -0.78 6.83 4.69
C ILE A 167 -0.50 7.45 3.31
N ASP A 168 0.76 7.64 2.92
CA ASP A 168 1.12 8.20 1.61
C ASP A 168 0.95 7.19 0.47
N LEU A 169 -0.14 7.33 -0.29
CA LEU A 169 -0.44 6.45 -1.43
C LEU A 169 0.53 6.62 -2.61
N ASN A 170 1.37 7.66 -2.65
CA ASN A 170 2.42 7.75 -3.68
C ASN A 170 3.57 6.77 -3.45
N TYR A 171 3.71 6.28 -2.21
CA TYR A 171 4.73 5.32 -1.79
C TYR A 171 4.13 3.97 -1.40
N PHE A 172 2.88 3.97 -0.94
CA PHE A 172 2.15 2.78 -0.52
C PHE A 172 0.80 2.63 -1.27
N PRO A 173 0.80 2.61 -2.62
CA PRO A 173 -0.42 2.60 -3.42
C PRO A 173 -1.29 1.38 -3.17
N GLU A 174 -0.69 0.23 -2.84
CA GLU A 174 -1.41 -1.01 -2.58
C GLU A 174 -1.92 -1.12 -1.13
N THR A 175 -2.16 0.02 -0.48
CA THR A 175 -2.76 0.06 0.84
C THR A 175 -4.25 -0.23 0.76
N ILE A 176 -4.70 -1.26 1.49
CA ILE A 176 -6.11 -1.53 1.72
C ILE A 176 -6.78 -0.38 2.46
N ASN A 177 -7.81 0.18 1.83
CA ASN A 177 -8.67 1.21 2.39
C ASN A 177 -10.12 0.71 2.43
N ILE A 178 -10.36 -0.26 3.30
CA ILE A 178 -11.71 -0.77 3.56
C ILE A 178 -11.97 -0.51 5.05
N PRO A 179 -12.69 0.57 5.40
CA PRO A 179 -12.96 0.91 6.79
C PRO A 179 -13.50 -0.30 7.55
N THR A 180 -12.96 -0.53 8.74
CA THR A 180 -13.32 -1.63 9.66
C THR A 180 -13.00 -3.04 9.16
N LYS A 181 -12.29 -3.16 8.03
CA LYS A 181 -11.85 -4.45 7.45
C LYS A 181 -10.41 -4.41 6.95
N GLY A 182 -9.74 -3.26 6.99
CA GLY A 182 -8.40 -3.01 6.43
C GLY A 182 -7.26 -3.15 7.44
N ALA A 183 -7.47 -3.88 8.53
CA ALA A 183 -6.48 -3.99 9.60
C ALA A 183 -5.23 -4.77 9.14
N TYR A 184 -4.07 -4.20 9.42
CA TYR A 184 -2.75 -4.81 9.21
C TYR A 184 -2.27 -5.51 10.48
N CYS A 185 -1.65 -6.67 10.28
CA CYS A 185 -1.02 -7.48 11.30
C CYS A 185 0.16 -6.71 11.94
N THR A 186 0.22 -6.64 13.27
CA THR A 186 1.38 -6.11 13.99
C THR A 186 2.13 -7.21 14.74
N GLU A 187 3.40 -7.00 15.03
CA GLU A 187 4.14 -7.81 15.99
C GLU A 187 3.63 -7.51 17.40
N ASN A 188 3.45 -8.56 18.21
CA ASN A 188 2.95 -8.44 19.58
C ASN A 188 4.13 -8.40 20.55
N VAL A 189 4.19 -7.35 21.39
CA VAL A 189 5.34 -7.10 22.28
C VAL A 189 5.06 -7.34 23.77
N ASP A 190 3.79 -7.44 24.20
CA ASP A 190 3.48 -7.28 25.63
C ASP A 190 2.80 -8.50 26.29
N GLY A 191 2.81 -9.68 25.67
CA GLY A 191 2.28 -10.91 26.30
C GLY A 191 0.79 -10.86 26.72
N ALA A 192 0.09 -9.76 26.43
CA ALA A 192 -1.33 -9.60 26.70
C ALA A 192 -2.13 -10.31 25.60
N GLU A 193 -2.40 -11.60 25.83
CA GLU A 193 -3.08 -12.53 24.91
C GLU A 193 -4.51 -12.13 24.51
N HIS A 194 -5.09 -11.05 25.05
CA HIS A 194 -6.54 -10.84 24.98
C HIS A 194 -7.02 -9.77 23.98
N ASN A 195 -6.11 -9.00 23.37
CA ASN A 195 -6.46 -7.98 22.37
C ASN A 195 -5.36 -7.86 21.31
N TYR A 196 -5.29 -8.81 20.37
CA TYR A 196 -4.38 -8.71 19.22
C TYR A 196 -4.55 -7.36 18.55
N GLN A 197 -3.50 -6.56 18.56
CA GLN A 197 -3.54 -5.23 17.98
C GLN A 197 -3.23 -5.33 16.48
N GLY A 198 -3.87 -4.47 15.73
CA GLY A 198 -3.61 -4.22 14.33
C GLY A 198 -3.62 -2.72 14.09
N VAL A 199 -3.32 -2.32 12.85
CA VAL A 199 -3.45 -0.93 12.41
C VAL A 199 -4.39 -0.87 11.22
N ASP A 200 -5.43 -0.04 11.27
CA ASP A 200 -6.30 0.23 10.12
C ASP A 200 -6.17 1.70 9.71
N PHE A 201 -5.47 1.95 8.59
CA PHE A 201 -5.29 3.28 8.03
C PHE A 201 -6.61 3.90 7.52
N GLY A 202 -7.67 3.09 7.35
CA GLY A 202 -8.99 3.51 6.91
C GLY A 202 -9.86 4.14 8.00
N LEU A 203 -9.40 4.16 9.26
CA LEU A 203 -10.19 4.66 10.38
C LEU A 203 -10.17 6.20 10.50
N PRO A 204 -11.25 6.81 11.02
CA PRO A 204 -11.27 8.23 11.29
C PRO A 204 -10.31 8.63 12.43
N ILE A 205 -9.76 9.83 12.35
CA ILE A 205 -8.94 10.41 13.43
C ILE A 205 -9.84 10.87 14.58
N LEU A 206 -9.51 10.48 15.81
CA LEU A 206 -10.33 10.67 17.00
C LEU A 206 -9.90 11.89 17.84
N TYR A 207 -9.76 13.07 17.23
CA TYR A 207 -9.31 14.29 17.93
C TYR A 207 -10.12 14.61 19.20
N ASP A 208 -11.44 14.51 19.12
CA ASP A 208 -12.34 14.84 20.24
C ASP A 208 -12.19 13.88 21.43
N LYS A 209 -11.68 12.67 21.19
CA LYS A 209 -11.45 11.68 22.26
C LYS A 209 -10.13 11.88 22.98
N TYR A 210 -9.18 12.59 22.37
CA TYR A 210 -7.83 12.80 22.89
C TYR A 210 -7.44 14.29 22.83
N PRO A 211 -8.21 15.20 23.48
CA PRO A 211 -8.04 16.65 23.32
C PRO A 211 -6.73 17.19 23.92
N ASN A 212 -6.04 16.41 24.75
CA ASN A 212 -4.80 16.81 25.43
C ASN A 212 -3.54 16.16 24.82
N GLU A 213 -3.69 15.35 23.77
CA GLU A 213 -2.57 14.66 23.13
C GLU A 213 -2.01 15.47 21.95
N ALA A 214 -0.71 15.33 21.69
CA ALA A 214 -0.12 15.90 20.49
C ALA A 214 -0.75 15.27 19.23
N PRO A 215 -0.99 16.02 18.13
CA PRO A 215 -1.66 15.50 16.94
C PRO A 215 -1.05 14.20 16.37
N ALA A 216 0.28 14.06 16.42
CA ALA A 216 0.97 12.83 16.00
C ALA A 216 0.63 11.62 16.89
N ASN A 217 0.47 11.83 18.20
CA ASN A 217 0.04 10.79 19.13
C ASN A 217 -1.41 10.40 18.87
N VAL A 218 -2.29 11.40 18.65
CA VAL A 218 -3.71 11.18 18.31
C VAL A 218 -3.84 10.32 17.06
N LEU A 219 -3.06 10.60 16.01
CA LEU A 219 -3.06 9.79 14.79
C LEU A 219 -2.68 8.34 15.10
N GLY A 220 -1.57 8.13 15.81
CA GLY A 220 -1.09 6.80 16.17
C GLY A 220 -2.13 5.98 16.94
N VAL A 221 -2.79 6.56 17.94
CA VAL A 221 -3.82 5.84 18.73
C VAL A 221 -5.15 5.68 18.01
N SER A 222 -5.48 6.56 17.05
CA SER A 222 -6.76 6.51 16.33
C SER A 222 -6.84 5.35 15.33
N ILE A 223 -5.69 4.92 14.81
CA ILE A 223 -5.60 3.83 13.83
C ILE A 223 -5.36 2.46 14.46
N LEU A 224 -5.16 2.38 15.78
CA LEU A 224 -5.01 1.10 16.50
C LEU A 224 -6.34 0.38 16.62
N VAL A 225 -6.34 -0.91 16.29
CA VAL A 225 -7.55 -1.73 16.31
C VAL A 225 -7.31 -3.07 16.99
N PRO A 226 -8.27 -3.59 17.76
CA PRO A 226 -8.22 -4.98 18.19
C PRO A 226 -8.73 -5.88 17.02
N LEU A 227 -7.86 -6.73 16.48
CA LEU A 227 -8.12 -7.59 15.31
C LEU A 227 -9.34 -8.52 15.49
N ARG A 228 -9.74 -8.81 16.74
CA ARG A 228 -10.94 -9.58 17.06
C ARG A 228 -12.24 -8.99 16.49
N PHE A 229 -12.27 -7.70 16.15
CA PHE A 229 -13.43 -7.04 15.53
C PHE A 229 -13.33 -6.92 14.00
N TYR A 230 -12.23 -7.40 13.41
CA TYR A 230 -11.89 -7.23 11.99
C TYR A 230 -11.77 -8.57 11.25
N GLY A 231 -11.71 -9.69 12.00
CA GLY A 231 -11.65 -11.06 11.49
C GLY A 231 -13.02 -11.73 11.29
N GLU A 232 -13.02 -12.92 10.69
CA GLU A 232 -14.25 -13.69 10.44
C GLU A 232 -14.76 -14.42 11.67
N ILE A 233 -16.08 -14.46 11.86
CA ILE A 233 -16.71 -15.47 12.72
C ILE A 233 -18.01 -15.90 12.05
N GLN A 234 -18.27 -17.21 11.98
CA GLN A 234 -19.54 -17.75 11.49
C GLN A 234 -20.64 -17.72 12.59
N ASP A 235 -20.26 -17.64 13.87
CA ASP A 235 -21.12 -17.91 15.04
C ASP A 235 -20.79 -17.11 16.33
N GLY A 236 -19.86 -16.15 16.31
CA GLY A 236 -19.72 -15.16 17.40
C GLY A 236 -19.19 -15.63 18.76
N LEU A 237 -18.54 -16.80 18.86
CA LEU A 237 -17.94 -17.25 20.13
C LEU A 237 -16.55 -16.60 20.34
N VAL A 238 -16.55 -15.49 21.09
CA VAL A 238 -15.39 -14.64 21.44
C VAL A 238 -14.48 -15.26 22.51
N ASN A 239 -14.66 -16.53 22.88
CA ASN A 239 -14.31 -16.98 24.24
C ASN A 239 -13.85 -18.44 24.37
N ASN A 240 -13.25 -19.05 23.35
CA ASN A 240 -12.55 -20.34 23.57
C ASN A 240 -11.02 -20.18 23.44
N PRO A 241 -10.27 -20.03 24.56
CA PRO A 241 -8.82 -19.86 24.57
C PRO A 241 -8.07 -21.18 24.29
N GLY A 242 -8.51 -21.93 23.28
CA GLY A 242 -7.96 -23.26 23.01
C GLY A 242 -7.99 -23.73 21.56
N GLN A 243 -8.94 -23.33 20.70
CA GLN A 243 -9.09 -24.04 19.40
C GLN A 243 -9.55 -23.30 18.13
N ALA A 244 -9.77 -21.98 18.08
CA ALA A 244 -9.91 -21.29 16.79
C ALA A 244 -9.89 -19.76 16.94
N SER A 245 -8.70 -19.16 16.95
CA SER A 245 -8.58 -17.71 16.95
C SER A 245 -8.62 -17.17 15.51
N ASN A 246 -9.71 -16.48 15.17
CA ASN A 246 -10.06 -16.04 13.80
C ASN A 246 -9.58 -14.62 13.45
N TRP A 247 -8.41 -14.19 13.93
CA TRP A 247 -7.91 -12.84 13.67
C TRP A 247 -7.27 -12.79 12.29
N ILE A 248 -8.01 -12.29 11.30
CA ILE A 248 -7.55 -12.15 9.93
C ILE A 248 -7.12 -10.69 9.73
N CYS A 249 -5.93 -10.50 9.16
CA CYS A 249 -5.38 -9.18 8.86
C CYS A 249 -4.61 -9.19 7.54
N TYR A 250 -4.45 -8.00 6.94
CA TYR A 250 -3.49 -7.79 5.86
C TYR A 250 -2.07 -7.72 6.42
N SER A 251 -1.07 -7.88 5.57
CA SER A 251 0.33 -7.75 5.97
C SER A 251 1.02 -6.62 5.21
N ARG A 252 1.96 -5.97 5.90
CA ARG A 252 3.00 -5.13 5.30
C ARG A 252 4.22 -5.28 6.19
N LEU A 253 5.24 -5.94 5.69
CA LEU A 253 6.41 -6.25 6.51
C LEU A 253 7.33 -5.04 6.65
N VAL A 254 8.10 -5.05 7.73
CA VAL A 254 9.20 -4.12 7.96
C VAL A 254 10.49 -4.90 8.16
N SER A 255 11.62 -4.31 7.76
CA SER A 255 12.95 -4.86 7.95
C SER A 255 13.89 -3.78 8.47
N THR A 256 14.67 -4.18 9.48
CA THR A 256 15.87 -3.48 9.94
C THR A 256 17.08 -4.02 9.19
N ARG A 257 18.02 -3.15 8.84
CA ARG A 257 19.14 -3.45 7.93
C ARG A 257 19.81 -4.80 8.13
#